data_AF-A0A1G3A523-F1
#
_entry.id   AF-A0A1G3A523-F1
#
_cell.length_a   1.000
_cell.length_b   1.000
_cell.length_c   1.000
_cell.angle_alpha   90.00
_cell.angle_beta   90.00
_cell.angle_gamma   90.00
#
_symmetry.space_group_name_H-M   'P 1'
#
loop_
_entity.id
_entity.type
_entity.pdbx_description
1 polymer ?
#
loop_
_entity_poly.entity_id
_entity_poly.type
_entity_poly.pdbx_seq_one_letter_code
_entity_poly.pdbx_strand_id
1 'polypeptide(L)'
;MDHAPSAAGPAATGATAAAGENQACFICHVNYQDEPLVTVHAAQNIGCAKCHGESHPHRSDENNTTPPDIMYPAAAIAPACRKCHETHDVPPEQVVLRWLERCPAKKDPQELVCTDCHGRHRLTTRTVRWDKKTGQLMRTDQARGADRSP
;
A
#
# COMPACT_ATOMS: atom_id res chain seq x y z
N MET A 1 -2.82 -9.33 -35.64
CA MET A 1 -1.79 -8.38 -35.14
C MET A 1 -1.31 -8.94 -33.83
N ASP A 2 -0.30 -9.80 -33.93
CA ASP A 2 0.24 -10.63 -32.87
C ASP A 2 1.03 -9.79 -31.87
N HIS A 3 0.49 -9.61 -30.66
CA HIS A 3 1.24 -9.05 -29.54
C HIS A 3 1.86 -10.21 -28.75
N ALA A 4 3.14 -10.45 -28.99
CA ALA A 4 3.95 -11.32 -28.15
C ALA A 4 4.07 -10.75 -26.73
N PRO A 5 4.10 -11.59 -25.67
CA PRO A 5 4.38 -11.11 -24.33
C PRO A 5 5.82 -10.58 -24.25
N SER A 6 5.97 -9.33 -23.82
CA SER A 6 7.28 -8.73 -23.53
C SER A 6 7.93 -9.48 -22.37
N ALA A 7 9.10 -10.05 -22.63
CA ALA A 7 9.91 -10.75 -21.65
C ALA A 7 10.37 -9.77 -20.57
N ALA A 8 10.11 -10.12 -19.29
CA ALA A 8 10.73 -9.45 -18.16
C ALA A 8 12.26 -9.59 -18.27
N GLY A 9 12.95 -8.46 -18.46
CA GLY A 9 14.41 -8.40 -18.44
C GLY A 9 14.99 -8.80 -17.07
N PRO A 10 16.27 -9.18 -17.00
CA PRO A 10 16.87 -9.70 -15.79
C PRO A 10 16.87 -8.63 -14.68
N ALA A 11 16.41 -9.02 -13.49
CA ALA A 11 16.48 -8.19 -12.29
C ALA A 11 17.94 -7.88 -11.96
N ALA A 12 18.30 -6.60 -11.93
CA ALA A 12 19.62 -6.14 -11.54
C ALA A 12 19.89 -6.55 -10.08
N THR A 13 21.02 -7.23 -9.85
CA THR A 13 21.44 -7.88 -8.60
C THR A 13 22.07 -6.93 -7.57
N GLY A 14 21.60 -5.67 -7.49
CA GLY A 14 22.02 -4.70 -6.47
C GLY A 14 20.83 -4.18 -5.68
N ALA A 15 20.96 -4.10 -4.35
CA ALA A 15 19.96 -3.42 -3.53
C ALA A 15 19.87 -1.94 -3.96
N THR A 16 18.66 -1.49 -4.31
CA THR A 16 18.40 -0.09 -4.70
C THR A 16 18.49 0.83 -3.49
N ALA A 17 18.67 2.15 -3.72
CA ALA A 17 18.65 3.13 -2.63
C ALA A 17 17.31 3.06 -1.86
N ALA A 18 16.20 2.92 -2.60
CA ALA A 18 14.88 2.71 -2.05
C ALA A 18 14.79 1.49 -1.11
N ALA A 19 15.46 0.38 -1.43
CA ALA A 19 15.48 -0.80 -0.56
C ALA A 19 16.17 -0.53 0.79
N GLY A 20 17.20 0.33 0.79
CA GLY A 20 17.85 0.82 2.00
C GLY A 20 16.98 1.81 2.79
N GLU A 21 16.35 2.77 2.11
CA GLU A 21 15.48 3.77 2.73
C GLU A 21 14.27 3.13 3.43
N ASN A 22 13.71 2.06 2.84
CA ASN A 22 12.56 1.35 3.40
C ASN A 22 12.84 0.71 4.77
N GLN A 23 14.10 0.46 5.13
CA GLN A 23 14.45 -0.18 6.41
C GLN A 23 13.91 0.59 7.61
N ALA A 24 13.88 1.92 7.54
CA ALA A 24 13.34 2.75 8.61
C ALA A 24 11.82 2.56 8.81
N CYS A 25 11.09 2.21 7.74
CA CYS A 25 9.65 1.91 7.82
C CYS A 25 9.41 0.48 8.32
N PHE A 26 10.28 -0.46 7.97
CA PHE A 26 10.12 -1.88 8.32
C PHE A 26 10.32 -2.18 9.80
N ILE A 27 10.89 -1.26 10.58
CA ILE A 27 10.97 -1.38 12.06
C ILE A 27 9.58 -1.67 12.66
N CYS A 28 8.56 -0.94 12.20
CA CYS A 28 7.17 -1.13 12.67
C CYS A 28 6.27 -1.82 11.64
N HIS A 29 6.67 -1.86 10.37
CA HIS A 29 5.87 -2.40 9.27
C HIS A 29 6.55 -3.57 8.53
N VAL A 30 7.19 -4.46 9.27
CA VAL A 30 7.93 -5.63 8.74
C VAL A 30 7.07 -6.53 7.83
N ASN A 31 5.75 -6.55 8.02
CA ASN A 31 4.81 -7.30 7.19
C ASN A 31 4.82 -6.87 5.70
N TYR A 32 5.44 -5.74 5.39
CA TYR A 32 5.58 -5.22 4.02
C TYR A 32 6.93 -5.51 3.38
N GLN A 33 7.90 -6.04 4.13
CA GLN A 33 9.25 -6.30 3.63
C GLN A 33 9.25 -7.24 2.41
N ASP A 34 8.44 -8.30 2.47
CA ASP A 34 8.30 -9.29 1.40
C ASP A 34 7.04 -9.10 0.56
N GLU A 35 6.34 -7.97 0.72
CA GLU A 35 5.12 -7.76 -0.04
C GLU A 35 5.43 -7.54 -1.53
N PRO A 36 4.75 -8.24 -2.47
CA PRO A 36 4.98 -8.06 -3.90
C PRO A 36 4.87 -6.61 -4.38
N LEU A 37 3.91 -5.82 -3.85
CA LEU A 37 3.79 -4.41 -4.26
C LEU A 37 5.03 -3.61 -3.84
N VAL A 38 5.56 -3.84 -2.64
CA VAL A 38 6.73 -3.10 -2.13
C VAL A 38 8.00 -3.53 -2.86
N THR A 39 8.20 -4.83 -3.03
CA THR A 39 9.42 -5.38 -3.65
C THR A 39 9.56 -4.99 -5.13
N VAL A 40 8.47 -5.03 -5.92
CA VAL A 40 8.55 -4.62 -7.34
C VAL A 40 8.81 -3.13 -7.50
N HIS A 41 8.26 -2.28 -6.62
CA HIS A 41 8.53 -0.84 -6.65
C HIS A 41 9.94 -0.53 -6.17
N ALA A 42 10.41 -1.20 -5.11
CA ALA A 42 11.77 -1.04 -4.62
C ALA A 42 12.80 -1.43 -5.70
N ALA A 43 12.54 -2.47 -6.50
CA ALA A 43 13.39 -2.86 -7.64
C ALA A 43 13.47 -1.77 -8.73
N GLN A 44 12.49 -0.86 -8.80
CA GLN A 44 12.48 0.32 -9.67
C GLN A 44 12.96 1.59 -8.94
N ASN A 45 13.63 1.43 -7.80
CA ASN A 45 14.10 2.52 -6.93
C ASN A 45 12.97 3.46 -6.43
N ILE A 46 11.79 2.90 -6.18
CA ILE A 46 10.64 3.59 -5.58
C ILE A 46 10.44 3.08 -4.14
N GLY A 47 10.83 3.91 -3.17
CA GLY A 47 10.71 3.62 -1.74
C GLY A 47 9.36 4.00 -1.13
N CYS A 48 9.13 3.62 0.13
CA CYS A 48 7.91 3.91 0.89
C CYS A 48 7.58 5.41 0.89
N ALA A 49 8.58 6.26 1.14
CA ALA A 49 8.41 7.71 1.23
C ALA A 49 7.95 8.36 -0.08
N LYS A 50 8.21 7.74 -1.24
CA LYS A 50 7.73 8.26 -2.53
C LYS A 50 6.21 8.34 -2.60
N CYS A 51 5.51 7.44 -1.91
CA CYS A 51 4.05 7.41 -1.83
C CYS A 51 3.52 7.91 -0.47
N HIS A 52 4.19 7.55 0.62
CA HIS A 52 3.70 7.82 1.98
C HIS A 52 4.29 9.07 2.65
N GLY A 53 5.21 9.77 1.96
CA GLY A 53 6.00 10.86 2.53
C GLY A 53 7.08 10.36 3.50
N GLU A 54 8.00 11.25 3.87
CA GLU A 54 9.13 10.93 4.75
C GLU A 54 8.70 10.46 6.14
N SER A 55 7.52 10.91 6.59
CA SER A 55 6.85 10.47 7.80
C SER A 55 7.74 10.54 9.05
N HIS A 56 8.64 11.53 9.12
CA HIS A 56 9.57 11.66 10.24
C HIS A 56 8.87 11.73 11.61
N PRO A 57 7.79 12.53 11.79
CA PRO A 57 7.08 12.56 13.07
C PRO A 57 6.44 11.21 13.42
N HIS A 58 5.85 10.53 12.44
CA HIS A 58 5.26 9.21 12.61
C HIS A 58 6.30 8.16 13.02
N ARG A 59 7.45 8.13 12.36
CA ARG A 59 8.55 7.19 12.66
C ARG A 59 9.19 7.42 14.03
N SER A 60 9.00 8.60 14.60
CA SER A 60 9.55 8.99 15.91
C SER A 60 8.54 8.88 17.04
N ASP A 61 7.27 8.55 16.74
CA ASP A 61 6.19 8.43 17.72
C ASP A 61 5.95 6.97 18.10
N GLU A 62 6.59 6.53 19.19
CA GLU A 62 6.45 5.17 19.72
C GLU A 62 5.01 4.83 20.19
N ASN A 63 4.17 5.85 20.46
CA ASN A 63 2.76 5.62 20.78
C ASN A 63 1.90 5.34 19.54
N ASN A 64 2.46 5.50 18.34
CA ASN A 64 1.80 5.29 17.05
C ASN A 64 0.51 6.13 16.90
N THR A 65 0.46 7.33 17.46
CA THR A 65 -0.72 8.22 17.44
C THR A 65 -0.63 9.34 16.39
N THR A 66 0.59 9.63 15.94
CA THR A 66 0.90 10.52 14.84
C THR A 66 0.69 9.79 13.52
N PRO A 67 -0.13 10.30 12.59
CA PRO A 67 -0.32 9.65 11.29
C PRO A 67 0.94 9.79 10.41
N PRO A 68 1.16 8.88 9.44
CA PRO A 68 2.13 9.13 8.37
C PRO A 68 1.71 10.33 7.52
N ASP A 69 2.63 10.92 6.78
CA ASP A 69 2.36 12.15 6.01
C ASP A 69 1.22 11.95 4.99
N ILE A 70 1.18 10.76 4.37
CA ILE A 70 0.16 10.43 3.37
C ILE A 70 -0.47 9.07 3.69
N MET A 71 -1.80 9.10 3.83
CA MET A 71 -2.66 7.92 3.82
C MET A 71 -3.62 8.00 2.64
N TYR A 72 -3.97 6.83 2.09
CA TYR A 72 -4.88 6.76 0.95
C TYR A 72 -6.26 6.23 1.37
N PRO A 73 -7.31 7.09 1.41
CA PRO A 73 -8.68 6.60 1.32
C PRO A 73 -8.92 5.92 -0.04
N ALA A 74 -9.94 5.06 -0.14
CA ALA A 74 -10.16 4.24 -1.34
C ALA A 74 -10.19 5.06 -2.64
N ALA A 75 -10.94 6.17 -2.64
CA ALA A 75 -11.05 7.08 -3.78
C ALA A 75 -9.71 7.74 -4.20
N ALA A 76 -8.72 7.79 -3.31
CA ALA A 76 -7.41 8.39 -3.60
C ALA A 76 -6.36 7.38 -4.11
N ILE A 77 -6.63 6.07 -4.02
CA ILE A 77 -5.66 5.03 -4.43
C ILE A 77 -5.42 5.09 -5.93
N ALA A 78 -6.47 5.04 -6.75
CA ALA A 78 -6.32 5.02 -8.20
C ALA A 78 -5.66 6.31 -8.74
N PRO A 79 -6.04 7.53 -8.31
CA PRO A 79 -5.31 8.74 -8.66
C PRO A 79 -3.83 8.73 -8.25
N ALA A 80 -3.49 8.15 -7.09
CA ALA A 80 -2.10 8.07 -6.63
C ALA A 80 -1.26 7.14 -7.52
N CYS A 81 -1.77 5.95 -7.86
CA CYS A 81 -1.10 5.01 -8.75
C CYS A 81 -0.90 5.59 -10.16
N ARG A 82 -1.90 6.34 -10.66
CA ARG A 82 -1.85 6.98 -11.98
C ARG A 82 -0.83 8.11 -12.14
N LYS A 83 -0.15 8.52 -11.06
CA LYS A 83 1.01 9.43 -11.17
C LYS A 83 2.20 8.81 -11.92
N CYS A 84 2.28 7.47 -11.94
CA CYS A 84 3.32 6.73 -12.66
C CYS A 84 2.75 5.65 -13.60
N HIS A 85 1.51 5.19 -13.39
CA HIS A 85 0.85 4.17 -14.20
C HIS A 85 -0.30 4.77 -15.02
N GLU A 86 -0.03 5.19 -16.25
CA GLU A 86 -1.02 5.86 -17.09
C GLU A 86 -2.06 4.90 -17.68
N THR A 87 -1.64 3.68 -18.02
CA THR A 87 -2.47 2.69 -18.72
C THR A 87 -2.51 1.36 -17.97
N HIS A 88 -3.56 0.59 -18.25
CA HIS A 88 -3.73 -0.77 -17.75
C HIS A 88 -3.89 -1.70 -18.95
N ASP A 89 -2.76 -2.02 -19.59
CA ASP A 89 -2.71 -2.88 -20.78
C ASP A 89 -2.55 -4.35 -20.39
N VAL A 90 -3.69 -4.99 -20.09
CA VAL A 90 -3.76 -6.40 -19.68
C VAL A 90 -4.96 -7.03 -20.40
N PRO A 91 -4.84 -8.25 -20.95
CA PRO A 91 -5.96 -8.94 -21.57
C PRO A 91 -7.18 -9.05 -20.62
N PRO A 92 -8.41 -8.79 -21.09
CA PRO A 92 -9.60 -8.80 -20.23
C PRO A 92 -9.77 -10.08 -19.41
N GLU A 93 -9.42 -11.24 -19.97
CA GLU A 93 -9.53 -12.53 -19.31
C GLU A 93 -8.64 -12.60 -18.07
N GLN A 94 -7.42 -12.04 -18.13
CA GLN A 94 -6.51 -12.01 -16.99
C GLN A 94 -7.00 -11.07 -15.89
N VAL A 95 -7.66 -9.96 -16.27
CA VAL A 95 -8.30 -9.04 -15.30
C VAL A 95 -9.42 -9.76 -14.55
N VAL A 96 -10.29 -10.47 -15.27
CA VAL A 96 -11.39 -11.24 -14.69
C VAL A 96 -10.87 -12.36 -13.79
N LEU A 97 -9.86 -13.11 -14.22
CA LEU A 97 -9.23 -14.16 -13.40
C LEU A 97 -8.65 -13.59 -12.12
N ARG A 98 -7.95 -12.44 -12.20
CA ARG A 98 -7.37 -11.80 -11.02
C ARG A 98 -8.44 -11.30 -10.05
N TRP A 99 -9.53 -10.73 -10.57
CA TRP A 99 -10.67 -10.31 -9.77
C TRP A 99 -11.33 -11.51 -9.04
N LEU A 100 -11.57 -12.61 -9.75
CA LEU A 100 -12.12 -13.84 -9.18
C LEU A 100 -11.25 -14.39 -8.04
N GLU A 101 -9.93 -14.37 -8.21
CA GLU A 101 -8.97 -14.86 -7.22
C GLU A 101 -8.94 -13.98 -5.95
N ARG A 102 -9.10 -12.66 -6.10
CA ARG A 102 -8.71 -11.70 -5.06
C ARG A 102 -9.86 -10.98 -4.38
N CYS A 103 -10.86 -10.58 -5.14
CA CYS A 103 -11.91 -9.69 -4.67
C CYS A 103 -13.29 -9.98 -5.28
N PRO A 104 -13.74 -11.25 -5.38
CA PRO A 104 -15.01 -11.60 -6.03
C PRO A 104 -16.24 -11.01 -5.31
N ALA A 105 -16.08 -10.56 -4.07
CA ALA A 105 -17.12 -9.87 -3.31
C ALA A 105 -17.42 -8.45 -3.84
N LYS A 106 -16.46 -7.79 -4.50
CA LYS A 106 -16.64 -6.45 -5.08
C LYS A 106 -17.20 -6.56 -6.48
N LYS A 107 -18.52 -6.38 -6.63
CA LYS A 107 -19.22 -6.56 -7.91
C LYS A 107 -19.37 -5.26 -8.70
N ASP A 108 -19.33 -4.11 -8.05
CA ASP A 108 -19.35 -2.81 -8.71
C ASP A 108 -17.93 -2.43 -9.15
N PRO A 109 -17.65 -2.29 -10.45
CA PRO A 109 -16.35 -1.87 -10.95
C PRO A 109 -15.88 -0.52 -10.41
N GLN A 110 -16.80 0.38 -10.01
CA GLN A 110 -16.45 1.69 -9.45
C GLN A 110 -15.86 1.62 -8.03
N GLU A 111 -16.08 0.50 -7.31
CA GLU A 111 -15.52 0.26 -5.99
C GLU A 111 -14.14 -0.42 -6.02
N LEU A 112 -13.71 -0.88 -7.21
CA LEU A 112 -12.41 -1.52 -7.41
C LEU A 112 -11.30 -0.47 -7.39
N VAL A 113 -10.25 -0.76 -6.63
CA VAL A 113 -9.02 0.01 -6.57
C VAL A 113 -7.83 -0.87 -6.94
N CYS A 114 -6.74 -0.24 -7.36
CA CYS A 114 -5.55 -0.94 -7.85
C CYS A 114 -5.08 -2.04 -6.87
N THR A 115 -5.11 -1.77 -5.56
CA THR A 115 -4.65 -2.69 -4.52
C THR A 115 -5.61 -3.82 -4.17
N ASP A 116 -6.83 -3.85 -4.72
CA ASP A 116 -7.67 -5.05 -4.61
C ASP A 116 -7.04 -6.21 -5.39
N CYS A 117 -6.47 -5.90 -6.57
CA CYS A 117 -5.81 -6.87 -7.44
C CYS A 117 -4.27 -6.88 -7.26
N HIS A 118 -3.64 -5.71 -7.12
CA HIS A 118 -2.18 -5.53 -7.07
C HIS A 118 -1.68 -5.30 -5.64
N GLY A 119 -1.23 -6.37 -4.98
CA GLY A 119 -0.66 -6.32 -3.63
C GLY A 119 -1.65 -6.58 -2.50
N ARG A 120 -1.15 -6.79 -1.29
CA ARG A 120 -1.95 -6.87 -0.05
C ARG A 120 -1.63 -5.65 0.83
N HIS A 121 -1.40 -4.49 0.19
CA HIS A 121 -0.78 -3.30 0.76
C HIS A 121 -1.72 -2.52 1.69
N ARG A 122 -2.19 -3.21 2.72
CA ARG A 122 -3.13 -2.71 3.70
C ARG A 122 -2.97 -3.50 4.99
N LEU A 123 -2.69 -2.80 6.08
CA LEU A 123 -2.69 -3.41 7.42
C LEU A 123 -4.04 -4.06 7.69
N THR A 124 -4.02 -5.35 8.00
CA THR A 124 -5.19 -6.18 8.29
C THR A 124 -5.76 -5.85 9.67
N THR A 125 -4.88 -5.66 10.65
CA THR A 125 -5.22 -5.22 12.01
C THR A 125 -4.67 -3.83 12.26
N ARG A 126 -5.46 -2.98 12.94
CA ARG A 126 -5.07 -1.62 13.32
C ARG A 126 -5.54 -1.34 14.74
N THR A 127 -4.59 -1.06 15.62
CA THR A 127 -4.83 -0.59 16.99
C THR A 127 -5.06 0.91 17.07
N VAL A 128 -4.60 1.65 16.06
CA VAL A 128 -4.84 3.08 15.88
C VAL A 128 -5.51 3.34 14.54
N ARG A 129 -6.53 4.20 14.53
CA ARG A 129 -7.30 4.57 13.35
C ARG A 129 -7.35 6.08 13.22
N TRP A 130 -7.02 6.54 12.03
CA TRP A 130 -7.14 7.93 11.62
C TRP A 130 -8.15 8.05 10.49
N ASP A 131 -8.71 9.25 10.36
CA ASP A 131 -9.29 9.68 9.11
C ASP A 131 -8.15 9.76 8.09
N LYS A 132 -8.26 8.97 7.02
CA LYS A 132 -7.16 8.84 6.04
C LYS A 132 -6.99 10.08 5.16
N LYS A 133 -7.99 10.94 5.09
CA LYS A 133 -7.95 12.17 4.30
C LYS A 133 -7.33 13.30 5.10
N THR A 134 -7.62 13.40 6.38
CA THR A 134 -7.21 14.54 7.22
C THR A 134 -6.06 14.21 8.17
N GLY A 135 -5.80 12.92 8.44
CA GLY A 135 -4.85 12.50 9.47
C GLY A 135 -5.40 12.61 10.90
N GLN A 136 -6.65 13.05 11.08
CA GLN A 136 -7.23 13.21 12.42
C GLN A 136 -7.36 11.85 13.11
N LEU A 137 -6.85 11.74 14.33
CA LEU A 137 -6.99 10.55 15.15
C LEU A 137 -8.46 10.30 15.48
N MET A 138 -8.98 9.13 15.09
CA MET A 138 -10.36 8.73 15.35
C MET A 138 -10.46 7.82 16.57
N ARG A 139 -9.52 6.87 16.72
CA ARG A 139 -9.56 5.87 17.79
C ARG A 139 -8.20 5.24 18.03
N THR A 140 -7.92 4.96 19.30
CA THR A 140 -6.89 4.00 19.74
C THR A 140 -7.55 2.82 20.48
N ASP A 141 -6.89 1.68 20.55
CA ASP A 141 -7.37 0.56 21.36
C ASP A 141 -7.24 0.82 22.86
N GLN A 142 -6.40 1.78 23.30
CA GLN A 142 -6.37 2.24 24.69
C GLN A 142 -7.69 2.88 25.12
N ALA A 143 -8.41 3.56 24.21
CA ALA A 143 -9.74 4.10 24.49
C ALA A 143 -10.82 3.02 24.69
N ARG A 144 -10.53 1.75 24.37
CA ARG A 144 -11.45 0.62 24.60
C ARG A 144 -11.36 0.07 26.03
N GLY A 145 -10.32 0.45 26.79
CA GLY A 145 -10.09 0.02 28.17
C GLY A 145 -10.59 1.00 29.24
N ALA A 146 -10.94 2.23 28.88
CA ALA A 146 -11.38 3.26 29.82
C ALA A 146 -12.88 3.21 30.18
N ASP A 147 -13.66 2.34 29.53
CA ASP A 147 -15.10 2.14 29.75
C ASP A 147 -15.41 0.79 30.42
N ARG A 148 -14.47 0.29 31.23
CA ARG A 148 -14.69 -0.88 32.10
C ARG A 148 -14.28 -0.51 33.52
N SER A 149 -15.05 0.39 34.13
CA SER A 149 -15.17 0.43 35.58
C SER A 149 -16.09 -0.72 36.04
N PRO A 150 -15.83 -1.31 37.23
CA PRO A 150 -16.62 -2.43 37.76
C PRO A 150 -18.11 -2.09 37.95
#